data_AF-A0A0D5NL77-F1
#
_entry.id   AF-A0A0D5NL77-F1
#
_cell.length_a   1.000
_cell.length_b   1.000
_cell.length_c   1.000
_cell.angle_alpha   90.00
_cell.angle_beta   90.00
_cell.angle_gamma   90.00
#
_symmetry.space_group_name_H-M   'P 1'
#
loop_
_entity.id
_entity.type
_entity.pdbx_description
1 polymer ?
#
loop_
_entity_poly.entity_id
_entity_poly.type
_entity_poly.pdbx_seq_one_letter_code
_entity_poly.pdbx_strand_id
1 'polypeptide(L)'
;MRVSNQQTLTVLMKRREEVLLRITGLFVRRSLEIESLKLECKVTPNDGVLWHMTVTARAEEREWKQLILRLLKLIDVLSVNGSGLGAALNRKAE
;
A
#
# COMPACT_ATOMS: atom_id res chain seq x y z
N MET A 1 -26.85 -9.84 3.96
CA MET A 1 -25.79 -9.07 4.65
C MET A 1 -24.75 -8.70 3.60
N ARG A 2 -24.73 -7.45 3.10
CA ARG A 2 -23.69 -7.03 2.14
C ARG A 2 -22.40 -6.88 2.95
N VAL A 3 -21.49 -7.83 2.81
CA VAL A 3 -20.13 -7.67 3.33
C VAL A 3 -19.53 -6.54 2.50
N SER A 4 -19.45 -5.35 3.09
CA SER A 4 -18.74 -4.23 2.47
C SER A 4 -17.27 -4.63 2.42
N ASN A 5 -16.83 -5.16 1.29
CA ASN A 5 -15.44 -5.55 1.00
C ASN A 5 -14.54 -4.31 0.80
N GLN A 6 -14.81 -3.23 1.52
CA GLN A 6 -13.99 -2.04 1.51
C GLN A 6 -12.70 -2.35 2.28
N GLN A 7 -11.59 -2.20 1.59
CA GLN A 7 -10.26 -2.45 2.10
C GLN A 7 -9.43 -1.18 2.00
N THR A 8 -8.73 -0.85 3.09
CA THR A 8 -7.84 0.31 3.13
C THR A 8 -6.41 -0.17 3.30
N LEU A 9 -5.51 0.37 2.48
CA LEU A 9 -4.08 0.11 2.50
C LEU A 9 -3.33 1.41 2.66
N THR A 10 -2.35 1.43 3.55
CA THR A 10 -1.37 2.50 3.66
C THR A 10 0.01 1.92 3.43
N VAL A 11 0.72 2.49 2.46
CA VAL A 11 2.07 2.08 2.04
C VAL A 11 3.02 3.25 2.28
N LEU A 12 4.08 2.98 3.02
CA LEU A 12 5.21 3.89 3.17
C LEU A 12 6.37 3.39 2.30
N MET A 13 6.93 4.26 1.47
CA MET A 13 7.95 3.88 0.49
C MET A 13 8.95 5.01 0.24
N LYS A 14 10.13 4.65 -0.26
CA LYS A 14 11.16 5.65 -0.62
C LYS A 14 10.71 6.52 -1.79
N ARG A 15 11.14 7.80 -1.79
CA ARG A 15 10.83 8.76 -2.87
C ARG A 15 11.63 8.46 -4.13
N ARG A 16 11.17 7.47 -4.91
CA ARG A 16 11.70 7.11 -6.24
C ARG A 16 10.54 7.01 -7.24
N GLU A 17 10.70 7.61 -8.41
CA GLU A 17 9.65 7.63 -9.45
C GLU A 17 9.29 6.22 -9.93
N GLU A 18 10.29 5.35 -10.06
CA GLU A 18 10.11 3.94 -10.46
C GLU A 18 9.19 3.16 -9.51
N VAL A 19 9.23 3.49 -8.22
CA VAL A 19 8.46 2.80 -7.18
C VAL A 19 6.99 3.16 -7.29
N LEU A 20 6.71 4.45 -7.49
CA LEU A 20 5.35 4.93 -7.71
C LEU A 20 4.73 4.28 -8.94
N LEU A 21 5.46 4.25 -10.07
CA LEU A 21 4.99 3.63 -11.32
C LEU A 21 4.71 2.13 -11.17
N ARG A 22 5.55 1.39 -10.44
CA ARG A 22 5.34 -0.04 -10.18
C ARG A 22 4.09 -0.29 -9.33
N ILE A 23 3.88 0.55 -8.32
CA ILE A 23 2.75 0.42 -7.40
C ILE A 23 1.45 0.79 -8.11
N THR A 24 1.39 1.92 -8.81
CA THR A 24 0.21 2.29 -9.61
C THR A 24 -0.11 1.22 -10.66
N GLY A 25 0.91 0.65 -11.31
CA GLY A 25 0.74 -0.46 -12.24
C GLY A 25 0.14 -1.73 -11.63
N LEU A 26 0.40 -2.03 -10.35
CA LEU A 26 -0.21 -3.16 -9.65
C LEU A 26 -1.71 -2.96 -9.43
N PHE A 27 -2.13 -1.72 -9.13
CA PHE A 27 -3.53 -1.38 -8.95
C PHE A 27 -4.31 -1.39 -10.28
N VAL A 28 -3.74 -0.81 -11.35
CA VAL A 28 -4.38 -0.73 -12.67
C VAL A 28 -4.64 -2.12 -13.26
N ARG A 29 -3.70 -3.06 -13.09
CA ARG A 29 -3.81 -4.41 -13.67
C ARG A 29 -4.88 -5.31 -13.03
N ARG A 30 -5.42 -4.93 -11.87
CA ARG A 30 -6.36 -5.76 -11.10
C ARG A 30 -7.81 -5.29 -11.18
N SER A 31 -8.11 -4.25 -11.95
CA SER A 31 -9.46 -3.66 -12.08
C SER A 31 -10.14 -3.44 -10.74
N LEU A 32 -9.36 -3.02 -9.73
CA LEU A 32 -9.90 -2.75 -8.40
C LEU A 32 -10.76 -1.49 -8.46
N GLU A 33 -11.93 -1.55 -7.85
CA GLU A 33 -12.79 -0.37 -7.68
C GLU A 33 -12.19 0.51 -6.60
N ILE A 34 -11.29 1.43 -7.00
CA ILE A 34 -10.65 2.39 -6.11
C ILE A 34 -11.68 3.45 -5.71
N GLU A 35 -12.01 3.52 -4.43
CA GLU A 35 -12.90 4.53 -3.85
C GLU A 35 -12.12 5.80 -3.51
N SER A 36 -10.87 5.68 -3.05
CA SER A 36 -10.01 6.82 -2.74
C SER A 36 -8.53 6.45 -2.87
N LEU A 37 -7.74 7.37 -3.41
CA LEU A 37 -6.29 7.28 -3.47
C LEU A 37 -5.71 8.62 -3.02
N LYS A 38 -4.91 8.58 -1.96
CA LYS A 38 -4.22 9.73 -1.40
C LYS A 38 -2.72 9.48 -1.44
N LEU A 39 -1.97 10.42 -1.99
CA LEU A 39 -0.51 10.40 -2.02
C LEU A 39 0.02 11.63 -1.29
N GLU A 40 0.87 11.41 -0.30
CA GLU A 40 1.45 12.46 0.52
C GLU A 40 2.96 12.27 0.63
N CYS A 41 3.71 13.36 0.76
CA CYS A 41 5.11 13.31 1.13
C CYS A 41 5.22 13.35 2.66
N LYS A 42 5.99 12.44 3.26
CA LYS A 42 6.30 12.47 4.68
C LYS A 42 7.81 12.62 4.86
N VAL A 43 8.23 13.64 5.60
CA VAL A 43 9.65 13.83 5.93
C VAL A 43 9.93 13.10 7.24
N THR A 44 10.91 12.21 7.23
CA THR A 44 11.40 11.52 8.43
C THR A 44 12.86 11.90 8.67
N PRO A 45 13.27 12.03 9.95
CA PRO A 45 14.64 12.42 10.29
C PRO A 45 15.70 11.39 9.85
N ASN A 46 15.33 10.09 9.73
CA ASN A 46 16.27 9.01 9.39
C ASN A 46 16.33 8.69 7.88
N ASP A 47 15.21 8.77 7.17
CA ASP A 47 15.10 8.33 5.76
C ASP A 47 14.86 9.49 4.76
N GLY A 48 14.79 10.73 5.23
CA GLY A 48 14.54 11.90 4.39
C GLY A 48 13.09 12.00 3.93
N VAL A 49 12.86 12.26 2.63
CA VAL A 49 11.50 12.39 2.08
C VAL A 49 10.99 11.03 1.62
N LEU A 50 9.89 10.58 2.20
CA LEU A 50 9.19 9.34 1.87
C LEU A 50 7.85 9.63 1.19
N TRP A 51 7.38 8.70 0.36
CA TRP A 51 6.02 8.68 -0.12
C TRP A 51 5.13 7.91 0.86
N HIS A 52 3.99 8.50 1.19
CA HIS A 52 2.93 7.94 2.02
C HIS A 52 1.67 7.82 1.16
N MET A 53 1.33 6.60 0.76
CA MET A 53 0.22 6.33 -0.14
C MET A 53 -0.88 5.59 0.62
N THR A 54 -2.08 6.15 0.63
CA THR A 54 -3.27 5.51 1.21
C THR A 54 -4.26 5.22 0.09
N VAL A 55 -4.69 3.97 -0.03
CA VAL A 55 -5.64 3.50 -1.03
C VAL A 55 -6.80 2.83 -0.33
N THR A 56 -8.00 3.28 -0.62
CA THR A 56 -9.25 2.63 -0.23
C THR A 56 -9.90 2.08 -1.48
N ALA A 57 -10.17 0.78 -1.52
CA ALA A 57 -10.78 0.13 -2.67
C ALA A 57 -11.68 -1.03 -2.24
N ARG A 58 -12.63 -1.41 -3.08
CA ARG A 58 -13.38 -2.65 -2.88
C ARG A 58 -12.63 -3.83 -3.48
N ALA A 59 -12.32 -4.80 -2.64
CA ALA A 59 -11.57 -5.98 -3.05
C ALA A 59 -11.97 -7.20 -2.18
N GLU A 60 -11.99 -8.38 -2.80
CA GLU A 60 -12.07 -9.63 -2.04
C GLU A 60 -10.81 -9.82 -1.20
N GLU A 61 -10.97 -10.37 0.00
CA GLU A 61 -9.85 -10.61 0.94
C GLU A 61 -8.69 -11.37 0.29
N ARG A 62 -8.99 -12.36 -0.56
CA ARG A 62 -7.95 -13.15 -1.25
C ARG A 62 -7.14 -12.30 -2.23
N GLU A 63 -7.80 -11.54 -3.10
CA GLU A 63 -7.15 -10.64 -4.06
C GLU A 63 -6.38 -9.52 -3.34
N TRP A 64 -6.97 -8.96 -2.29
CA TRP A 64 -6.36 -7.93 -1.46
C TRP A 64 -5.08 -8.42 -0.78
N LYS A 65 -5.13 -9.60 -0.14
CA LYS A 65 -3.96 -10.22 0.49
C LYS A 65 -2.84 -10.48 -0.52
N GLN A 66 -3.18 -10.97 -1.71
CA GLN A 66 -2.19 -11.20 -2.77
C GLN A 66 -1.53 -9.89 -3.23
N LEU A 67 -2.31 -8.81 -3.37
CA LEU A 67 -1.77 -7.48 -3.69
C LEU A 67 -0.77 -7.02 -2.61
N ILE A 68 -1.11 -7.18 -1.34
CA ILE A 68 -0.21 -6.78 -0.24
C ILE A 68 1.07 -7.63 -0.23
N LEU A 69 0.95 -8.95 -0.41
CA LEU A 69 2.11 -9.83 -0.51
C LEU A 69 3.02 -9.47 -1.70
N ARG A 70 2.47 -8.93 -2.79
CA ARG A 70 3.26 -8.43 -3.93
C ARG A 70 3.95 -7.10 -3.60
N LEU A 71 3.28 -6.19 -2.89
CA LEU A 71 3.88 -4.93 -2.45
C LEU A 71 5.02 -5.16 -1.45
N LEU A 72 4.88 -6.10 -0.52
CA LEU A 72 5.91 -6.46 0.45
C LEU A 72 7.20 -7.03 -0.19
N LYS A 73 7.13 -7.51 -1.44
CA LYS A 73 8.30 -7.98 -2.20
C LYS A 73 9.06 -6.84 -2.88
N LEU A 74 8.53 -5.63 -2.91
CA LEU A 74 9.23 -4.47 -3.45
C LEU A 74 10.23 -3.98 -2.40
N ILE A 75 11.52 -3.98 -2.76
CA ILE A 75 12.64 -3.58 -1.88
C ILE A 75 12.45 -2.14 -1.35
N ASP A 76 11.72 -1.31 -2.09
CA ASP A 76 11.47 0.09 -1.80
C ASP A 76 10.32 0.37 -0.82
N VAL A 77 9.56 -0.66 -0.47
CA VAL A 77 8.44 -0.55 0.45
C VAL A 77 8.95 -0.74 1.87
N LEU A 78 8.82 0.31 2.68
CA LEU A 78 9.26 0.34 4.06
C LEU A 78 8.24 -0.30 5.00
N SER A 79 6.95 0.01 4.79
CA SER A 79 5.88 -0.49 5.64
C SER A 79 4.56 -0.54 4.87
N VAL A 80 3.74 -1.55 5.18
CA VAL A 80 2.41 -1.73 4.62
C VAL A 80 1.43 -2.06 5.74
N ASN A 81 0.39 -1.25 5.88
CA ASN A 81 -0.69 -1.45 6.86
C ASN A 81 -2.02 -1.56 6.13
N GLY A 82 -2.81 -2.60 6.37
CA GLY A 82 -4.13 -2.70 5.76
C GLY A 82 -5.07 -3.67 6.46
N SER A 83 -6.38 -3.54 6.19
CA SER A 83 -7.48 -4.22 6.90
C SER A 83 -7.58 -5.75 6.72
N GLY A 84 -6.59 -6.40 6.10
CA GLY A 84 -6.47 -7.86 6.00
C GLY A 84 -5.09 -8.40 6.42
N LEU A 85 -4.18 -7.52 6.88
CA LEU A 85 -2.97 -7.91 7.58
C LEU A 85 -3.26 -7.83 9.06
N GLY A 86 -3.54 -8.96 9.70
CA GLY A 86 -3.56 -9.04 11.15
C GLY A 86 -2.23 -8.53 11.69
N ALA A 87 -2.22 -7.32 12.25
CA ALA A 87 -1.21 -6.71 13.11
C ALA A 87 0.25 -7.16 12.88
N ALA A 88 0.78 -7.13 11.66
CA ALA A 88 2.19 -7.39 11.37
C ALA A 88 2.45 -6.90 9.93
N LEU A 89 3.27 -5.90 9.66
CA LEU A 89 4.72 -5.96 9.72
C LEU A 89 5.25 -4.52 9.73
N ASN A 90 5.47 -3.97 10.91
CA ASN A 90 6.22 -2.72 11.03
C ASN A 90 7.70 -3.07 10.91
N ARG A 91 8.25 -3.10 9.68
CA ARG A 91 9.71 -3.08 9.51
C ARG A 91 10.18 -1.67 9.86
N LYS A 92 10.27 -1.39 11.16
CA LYS A 92 11.12 -0.30 11.65
C LYS A 92 12.55 -0.65 11.20
N ALA A 93 13.05 0.12 10.24
CA ALA A 93 14.48 0.40 10.22
C ALA A 93 14.75 1.20 11.49
N GLU A 94 15.52 0.59 12.39
CA GLU A 94 16.18 1.24 13.52
C GLU A 94 17.09 2.37 13.01
#